data_AF-W4GJG7-F1
#
_entry.id   AF-W4GJG7-F1
#
_cell.length_a   1.000
_cell.length_b   1.000
_cell.length_c   1.000
_cell.angle_alpha   90.00
_cell.angle_beta   90.00
_cell.angle_gamma   90.00
#
_symmetry.space_group_name_H-M   'P 1'
#
loop_
_entity.id
_entity.type
_entity.pdbx_description
1 polymer ?
#
loop_
_entity_poly.entity_id
_entity_poly.type
_entity_poly.pdbx_seq_one_letter_code
_entity_poly.pdbx_strand_id
1 'polypeptide(L)'
;MLYHLTVSYNIQQVRGLFNLRAGARSPGIPRTSHPFFGTVKETSQSFCSWPKKKLFSLAYHAPPVTSHPAKSATRVTPEDWTKYMRFVRRACRAPTPVQGDVWLRLILHMLPVNSRFAYKQLTDPEAITCVYGCGNVETEHHAFHTCNEVFPTWQFHARAWRWFGVHFDWATISNIDSFNVSPTCAANKPALFKLWTLLTASVLHTIWTQHNAIKYDDKTPWPQRVWEETTFIGWMAAVRRWLRFQDPTDALRINVLAQLAKPKRQRPYNTLWLKYPKCLILEFSAPTP
;
A
#
# COMPACT_ATOMS: atom_id res chain seq x y z
N MET A 1 11.35 -3.00 24.16
CA MET A 1 10.61 -2.69 25.39
C MET A 1 9.51 -3.72 25.74
N LEU A 2 8.84 -4.34 24.75
CA LEU A 2 7.91 -5.47 24.99
C LEU A 2 8.58 -6.65 25.70
N TYR A 3 9.82 -7.02 25.33
CA TYR A 3 10.55 -8.10 26.02
C TYR A 3 10.76 -7.82 27.51
N HIS A 4 11.04 -6.56 27.89
CA HIS A 4 11.23 -6.19 29.30
C HIS A 4 9.92 -6.16 30.09
N LEU A 5 8.80 -5.73 29.49
CA LEU A 5 7.49 -5.71 30.17
C LEU A 5 6.92 -7.12 30.35
N THR A 6 7.03 -8.00 29.34
CA THR A 6 6.55 -9.38 29.43
C THR A 6 7.42 -10.22 30.38
N VAL A 7 8.73 -9.97 30.44
CA VAL A 7 9.63 -10.64 31.39
C VAL A 7 9.38 -10.17 32.82
N SER A 8 9.15 -8.87 33.06
CA SER A 8 8.86 -8.34 34.40
C SER A 8 7.54 -8.88 34.96
N TYR A 9 6.50 -8.92 34.12
CA TYR A 9 5.17 -9.38 34.50
C TYR A 9 5.13 -10.90 34.76
N ASN A 10 5.76 -11.70 33.90
CA ASN A 10 5.85 -13.16 34.11
C ASN A 10 6.72 -13.53 35.31
N ILE A 11 7.82 -12.79 35.57
CA ILE A 11 8.65 -13.00 36.76
C ILE A 11 7.86 -12.71 38.04
N GLN A 12 7.03 -11.67 38.06
CA GLN A 12 6.19 -11.36 39.22
C GLN A 12 5.10 -12.41 39.46
N GLN A 13 4.43 -12.92 38.42
CA GLN A 13 3.45 -14.01 38.55
C GLN A 13 4.09 -15.31 39.05
N VAL A 14 5.23 -15.70 38.48
CA VAL A 14 5.96 -16.91 38.91
C VAL A 14 6.47 -16.75 40.34
N ARG A 15 6.97 -15.57 40.74
CA ARG A 15 7.36 -15.31 42.14
C ARG A 15 6.18 -15.40 43.11
N GLY A 16 5.00 -14.93 42.71
CA GLY A 16 3.76 -15.04 43.49
C GLY A 16 3.28 -16.49 43.64
N LEU A 17 3.29 -17.26 42.54
CA LEU A 17 2.89 -18.67 42.54
C LEU A 17 3.79 -19.56 43.40
N PHE A 18 5.08 -19.25 43.50
CA PHE A 18 6.07 -20.06 44.23
C PHE A 18 6.58 -19.40 45.54
N ASN A 19 5.95 -18.31 46.01
CA ASN A 19 6.34 -17.57 47.22
C ASN A 19 7.85 -17.21 47.30
N LEU A 20 8.45 -16.88 46.15
CA LEU A 20 9.88 -16.59 46.09
C LEU A 20 10.15 -15.13 46.47
N ARG A 21 10.88 -14.89 47.57
CA ARG A 21 11.30 -13.55 48.02
C ARG A 21 12.10 -12.83 46.93
N ALA A 22 11.88 -11.52 46.76
CA ALA A 22 12.69 -10.70 45.87
C ALA A 22 14.16 -10.74 46.30
N GLY A 23 15.04 -11.25 45.43
CA GLY A 23 16.47 -11.45 45.73
C GLY A 23 16.81 -12.78 46.42
N ALA A 24 15.83 -13.67 46.66
CA ALA A 24 16.10 -15.01 47.16
C ALA A 24 16.93 -15.81 46.14
N ARG A 25 18.08 -16.32 46.59
CA ARG A 25 18.90 -17.26 45.81
C ARG A 25 18.16 -18.58 45.72
N SER A 26 17.94 -19.09 44.51
CA SER A 26 17.36 -20.42 44.32
C SER A 26 18.37 -21.46 44.86
N PRO A 27 18.01 -22.26 45.88
CA PRO A 27 18.93 -23.25 46.43
C PRO A 27 19.20 -24.32 45.37
N GLY A 28 20.48 -24.56 45.05
CA GLY A 28 20.89 -25.71 44.24
C GLY A 28 21.09 -25.48 42.74
N ILE A 29 21.00 -24.24 42.22
CA ILE A 29 21.36 -23.98 40.80
C ILE A 29 22.86 -23.63 40.71
N PRO A 30 23.68 -24.43 40.00
CA PRO A 30 25.09 -24.13 39.80
C PRO A 30 25.29 -22.76 39.15
N ARG A 31 26.19 -21.95 39.70
CA ARG A 31 26.62 -20.69 39.07
C ARG A 31 27.34 -21.01 37.77
N THR A 32 26.78 -20.54 36.68
CA THR A 32 27.33 -20.67 35.34
C THR A 32 27.50 -19.28 34.74
N SER A 33 28.47 -19.13 33.84
CA SER A 33 28.91 -17.83 33.31
C SER A 33 27.86 -17.08 32.47
N HIS A 34 26.76 -17.74 32.09
CA HIS A 34 25.73 -17.16 31.22
C HIS A 34 24.37 -17.09 31.96
N PRO A 35 23.70 -15.93 32.06
CA PRO A 35 22.51 -15.78 32.90
C PRO A 35 21.25 -16.52 32.38
N PHE A 36 21.30 -17.09 31.18
CA PHE A 36 20.16 -17.76 30.53
C PHE A 36 20.41 -19.26 30.37
N PHE A 37 19.59 -20.06 31.06
CA PHE A 37 19.59 -21.53 31.07
C PHE A 37 18.20 -22.07 30.79
N GLY A 38 18.13 -23.31 30.30
CA GLY A 38 16.85 -23.98 30.12
C GLY A 38 17.02 -25.43 29.73
N THR A 39 15.98 -26.21 30.00
CA THR A 39 16.01 -27.66 29.86
C THR A 39 15.89 -28.06 28.39
N VAL A 40 16.87 -28.80 27.87
CA VAL A 40 16.87 -29.40 26.53
C VAL A 40 17.00 -30.90 26.72
N LYS A 41 16.00 -31.68 26.31
CA LYS A 41 15.98 -33.14 26.51
C LYS A 41 16.38 -33.50 27.97
N GLU A 42 15.69 -32.89 28.93
CA GLU A 42 15.87 -33.13 30.38
C GLU A 42 17.23 -32.72 30.97
N THR A 43 18.15 -32.19 30.17
CA THR A 43 19.43 -31.63 30.64
C THR A 43 19.37 -30.10 30.68
N SER A 44 19.84 -29.51 31.78
CA SER A 44 19.98 -28.06 31.90
C SER A 44 21.17 -27.58 31.07
N GLN A 45 20.92 -26.74 30.07
CA GLN A 45 21.95 -26.26 29.16
C GLN A 45 21.92 -24.73 29.07
N SER A 46 23.10 -24.12 28.88
CA SER A 46 23.23 -22.69 28.61
C SER A 46 22.60 -22.33 27.27
N PHE A 47 22.08 -21.12 27.17
CA PHE A 47 21.49 -20.57 25.95
C PHE A 47 22.38 -20.76 24.71
N CYS A 48 23.69 -20.54 24.82
CA CYS A 48 24.66 -20.72 23.73
C CYS A 48 24.71 -22.15 23.17
N SER A 49 24.29 -23.14 23.97
CA SER A 49 24.33 -24.56 23.63
C SER A 49 22.97 -25.09 23.18
N TRP A 50 21.93 -24.25 23.13
CA TRP A 50 20.62 -24.69 22.73
C TRP A 50 20.58 -25.05 21.22
N PRO A 51 19.92 -26.16 20.84
CA PRO A 51 19.73 -26.49 19.45
C PRO A 51 18.99 -25.38 18.70
N LYS A 52 19.41 -25.06 17.47
CA LYS A 52 18.76 -24.07 16.60
C LYS A 52 17.25 -24.27 16.52
N LYS A 53 16.77 -25.52 16.43
CA LYS A 53 15.33 -25.85 16.41
C LYS A 53 14.57 -25.32 17.64
N LYS A 54 15.17 -25.36 18.83
CA LYS A 54 14.59 -24.83 20.06
C LYS A 54 14.59 -23.30 20.06
N LEU A 55 15.69 -22.69 19.60
CA LEU A 55 15.77 -21.23 19.43
C LEU A 55 14.71 -20.73 18.44
N PHE A 56 14.56 -21.41 17.30
CA PHE A 56 13.51 -21.11 16.32
C PHE A 56 12.13 -21.26 16.93
N SER A 57 11.85 -22.33 17.67
CA SER A 57 10.55 -22.52 18.34
C SER A 57 10.24 -21.39 19.33
N LEU A 58 11.22 -20.95 20.11
CA LEU A 58 11.06 -19.86 21.07
C LEU A 58 10.93 -18.49 20.43
N ALA A 59 11.62 -18.26 19.31
CA ALA A 59 11.54 -17.03 18.53
C ALA A 59 10.35 -17.02 17.55
N TYR A 60 9.73 -18.18 17.32
CA TYR A 60 8.56 -18.31 16.45
C TYR A 60 7.33 -17.77 17.18
N HIS A 61 7.14 -16.47 17.03
CA HIS A 61 5.87 -15.83 17.28
C HIS A 61 5.12 -15.84 15.96
N ALA A 62 4.30 -16.88 15.74
CA ALA A 62 3.32 -16.84 14.66
C ALA A 62 2.57 -15.51 14.81
N PRO A 63 2.46 -14.69 13.74
CA PRO A 63 1.60 -13.53 13.82
C PRO A 63 0.21 -13.99 14.30
N PRO A 64 -0.48 -13.19 15.13
CA PRO A 64 -1.85 -13.51 15.51
C PRO A 64 -2.65 -13.81 14.24
N VAL A 65 -3.61 -14.73 14.32
CA VAL A 65 -4.45 -15.11 13.17
C VAL A 65 -5.20 -13.87 12.70
N THR A 66 -4.65 -13.18 11.71
CA THR A 66 -5.24 -12.00 11.11
C THR A 66 -6.22 -12.44 10.04
N SER A 67 -7.35 -11.76 9.98
CA SER A 67 -8.28 -11.90 8.85
C SER A 67 -7.54 -11.70 7.52
N HIS A 68 -7.89 -12.47 6.50
CA HIS A 68 -7.34 -12.29 5.16
C HIS A 68 -7.59 -10.84 4.68
N PRO A 69 -6.59 -10.13 4.09
CA PRO A 69 -6.73 -8.71 3.73
C PRO A 69 -7.91 -8.41 2.79
N ALA A 70 -8.27 -9.35 1.93
CA ALA A 70 -9.40 -9.23 1.02
C ALA A 70 -10.77 -9.61 1.62
N LYS A 71 -10.83 -10.08 2.88
CA LYS A 71 -12.11 -10.35 3.55
C LYS A 71 -12.87 -9.03 3.73
N SER A 72 -14.15 -9.03 3.43
CA SER A 72 -15.04 -7.88 3.63
C SER A 72 -16.45 -8.36 3.99
N ALA A 73 -17.36 -7.44 4.28
CA ALA A 73 -18.77 -7.77 4.50
C ALA A 73 -19.41 -8.49 3.30
N THR A 74 -18.92 -8.25 2.09
CA THR A 74 -19.40 -8.87 0.84
C THR A 74 -18.57 -10.08 0.40
N ARG A 75 -17.43 -10.35 1.03
CA ARG A 75 -16.52 -11.45 0.71
C ARG A 75 -16.20 -12.24 1.98
N VAL A 76 -17.09 -13.18 2.30
CA VAL A 76 -17.09 -13.91 3.58
C VAL A 76 -16.38 -15.25 3.46
N THR A 77 -16.38 -15.86 2.27
CA THR A 77 -15.82 -17.20 2.06
C THR A 77 -14.40 -17.18 1.46
N PRO A 78 -13.62 -18.26 1.68
CA PRO A 78 -12.34 -18.48 0.99
C PRO A 78 -12.36 -18.31 -0.51
N GLU A 79 -13.44 -18.76 -1.14
CA GLU A 79 -13.66 -18.71 -2.58
C GLU A 79 -13.84 -17.26 -3.05
N ASP A 80 -14.59 -16.45 -2.28
CA ASP A 80 -14.86 -15.04 -2.59
C ASP A 80 -13.59 -14.21 -2.60
N TRP A 81 -12.80 -14.28 -1.53
CA TRP A 81 -11.57 -13.50 -1.48
C TRP A 81 -10.51 -14.04 -2.44
N THR A 82 -10.52 -15.34 -2.78
CA THR A 82 -9.66 -15.89 -3.84
C THR A 82 -10.06 -15.37 -5.23
N LYS A 83 -11.36 -15.29 -5.53
CA LYS A 83 -11.87 -14.70 -6.78
C LYS A 83 -11.53 -13.21 -6.86
N TYR A 84 -11.71 -12.47 -5.77
CA TYR A 84 -11.31 -11.07 -5.68
C TYR A 84 -9.81 -10.89 -5.90
N MET A 85 -8.95 -11.68 -5.25
CA MET A 85 -7.50 -11.57 -5.44
C MET A 85 -7.06 -11.89 -6.87
N ARG A 86 -7.72 -12.82 -7.56
CA ARG A 86 -7.49 -13.03 -9.01
C ARG A 86 -7.84 -11.79 -9.83
N PHE A 87 -8.97 -11.16 -9.52
CA PHE A 87 -9.40 -9.92 -10.16
C PHE A 87 -8.42 -8.76 -9.88
N VAL A 88 -8.03 -8.54 -8.62
CA VAL A 88 -7.04 -7.52 -8.23
C VAL A 88 -5.72 -7.71 -8.97
N ARG A 89 -5.18 -8.93 -9.00
CA ARG A 89 -3.94 -9.23 -9.73
C ARG A 89 -4.08 -8.94 -11.22
N ARG A 90 -5.23 -9.24 -11.84
CA ARG A 90 -5.49 -8.91 -13.25
C ARG A 90 -5.55 -7.40 -13.48
N ALA A 91 -6.20 -6.65 -12.58
CA ALA A 91 -6.26 -5.19 -12.66
C ALA A 91 -4.86 -4.56 -12.51
N CYS A 92 -4.09 -4.97 -11.50
CA CYS A 92 -2.74 -4.48 -11.23
C CYS A 92 -1.71 -4.86 -12.30
N ARG A 93 -2.00 -5.83 -13.18
CA ARG A 93 -1.16 -6.15 -14.36
C ARG A 93 -1.35 -5.20 -15.55
N ALA A 94 -2.42 -4.40 -15.56
CA ALA A 94 -2.66 -3.42 -16.62
C ALA A 94 -1.64 -2.27 -16.65
N PRO A 95 -1.30 -1.61 -15.52
CA PRO A 95 -0.25 -0.58 -15.47
C PRO A 95 1.16 -1.18 -15.63
N THR A 96 2.20 -0.37 -15.47
CA THR A 96 3.58 -0.89 -15.41
C THR A 96 3.77 -1.75 -14.15
N PRO A 97 4.73 -2.70 -14.14
CA PRO A 97 4.94 -3.59 -13.00
C PRO A 97 5.11 -2.86 -11.66
N VAL A 98 5.88 -1.76 -11.64
CA VAL A 98 6.12 -0.99 -10.40
C VAL A 98 4.85 -0.26 -9.93
N GLN A 99 4.07 0.31 -10.84
CA GLN A 99 2.79 0.95 -10.49
C GLN A 99 1.77 -0.06 -9.97
N GLY A 100 1.66 -1.22 -10.62
CA GLY A 100 0.78 -2.31 -10.21
C GLY A 100 1.18 -2.91 -8.86
N ASP A 101 2.47 -3.04 -8.61
CA ASP A 101 3.01 -3.55 -7.35
C ASP A 101 2.69 -2.64 -6.16
N VAL A 102 2.86 -1.33 -6.29
CA VAL A 102 2.48 -0.37 -5.22
C VAL A 102 1.00 -0.52 -4.87
N TRP A 103 0.11 -0.61 -5.87
CA TRP A 103 -1.31 -0.77 -5.60
C TRP A 103 -1.65 -2.13 -4.99
N LEU A 104 -1.03 -3.21 -5.46
CA LEU A 104 -1.21 -4.53 -4.87
C LEU A 104 -0.77 -4.55 -3.40
N ARG A 105 0.38 -3.94 -3.08
CA ARG A 105 0.86 -3.82 -1.70
C ARG A 105 -0.04 -2.93 -0.85
N LEU A 106 -0.64 -1.89 -1.42
CA LEU A 106 -1.66 -1.09 -0.72
C LEU A 106 -2.87 -1.95 -0.32
N ILE A 107 -3.43 -2.71 -1.26
CA ILE A 107 -4.60 -3.58 -1.03
C ILE A 107 -4.30 -4.68 0.00
N LEU A 108 -3.07 -5.19 0.00
CA LEU A 108 -2.63 -6.22 0.92
C LEU A 108 -2.17 -5.67 2.27
N HIS A 109 -2.25 -4.35 2.50
CA HIS A 109 -1.74 -3.70 3.70
C HIS A 109 -0.27 -4.07 3.95
N MET A 110 0.59 -3.85 2.95
CA MET A 110 2.01 -4.17 2.96
C MET A 110 2.92 -2.95 2.77
N LEU A 111 2.36 -1.74 2.68
CA LEU A 111 3.17 -0.54 2.49
C LEU A 111 3.68 -0.02 3.85
N PRO A 112 4.99 0.30 3.97
CA PRO A 112 5.59 0.73 5.24
C PRO A 112 5.33 2.21 5.55
N VAL A 113 4.05 2.57 5.71
CA VAL A 113 3.63 3.87 6.26
C VAL A 113 4.00 4.01 7.74
N ASN A 114 4.14 5.24 8.23
CA ASN A 114 4.70 5.52 9.55
C ASN A 114 3.90 4.88 10.69
N SER A 115 2.57 4.72 10.58
CA SER A 115 1.76 4.07 11.62
C SER A 115 2.18 2.63 11.94
N ARG A 116 2.84 1.92 11.01
CA ARG A 116 3.37 0.56 11.26
C ARG A 116 4.58 0.53 12.18
N PHE A 117 5.21 1.68 12.39
CA PHE A 117 6.39 1.84 13.23
C PHE A 117 6.04 2.38 14.62
N ALA A 118 4.82 2.14 15.11
CA ALA A 118 4.38 2.56 16.45
C ALA A 118 5.33 2.15 17.58
N TYR A 119 6.05 1.03 17.43
CA TYR A 119 7.08 0.61 18.40
C TYR A 119 8.25 1.60 18.55
N LYS A 120 8.47 2.51 17.58
CA LYS A 120 9.49 3.56 17.63
C LYS A 120 9.04 4.80 18.41
N GLN A 121 7.75 4.96 18.72
CA GLN A 121 7.23 6.15 19.41
C GLN A 121 7.86 6.42 20.77
N LEU A 122 8.38 5.37 21.42
CA LEU A 122 9.06 5.48 22.72
C LEU A 122 10.38 6.26 22.63
N THR A 123 11.04 6.20 21.47
CA THR A 123 12.32 6.89 21.23
C THR A 123 12.15 8.13 20.37
N ASP A 124 11.16 8.12 19.49
CA ASP A 124 10.84 9.20 18.57
C ASP A 124 9.31 9.33 18.50
N PRO A 125 8.70 10.25 19.28
CA PRO A 125 7.26 10.45 19.31
C PRO A 125 6.65 10.76 17.93
N GLU A 126 7.44 11.32 17.02
CA GLU A 126 7.02 11.68 15.67
C GLU A 126 7.14 10.52 14.67
N ALA A 127 7.67 9.36 15.08
CA ALA A 127 7.90 8.22 14.19
C ALA A 127 6.64 7.66 13.48
N ILE A 128 5.43 8.02 13.93
CA ILE A 128 4.16 7.62 13.31
C ILE A 128 3.45 8.75 12.55
N THR A 129 3.97 9.98 12.63
CA THR A 129 3.31 11.15 12.04
C THR A 129 3.53 11.18 10.54
N CYS A 130 2.69 11.94 9.84
CA CYS A 130 2.72 12.11 8.40
C CYS A 130 4.06 12.66 7.92
N VAL A 131 4.66 11.99 6.92
CA VAL A 131 5.90 12.41 6.28
C VAL A 131 5.80 13.81 5.67
N TYR A 132 4.60 14.21 5.25
CA TYR A 132 4.34 15.55 4.72
C TYR A 132 4.28 16.65 5.81
N GLY A 133 4.44 16.31 7.09
CA GLY A 133 4.53 17.28 8.19
C GLY A 133 3.18 17.81 8.67
N CYS A 134 2.05 17.20 8.30
CA CYS A 134 0.72 17.69 8.70
C CYS A 134 0.30 17.29 10.14
N GLY A 135 1.18 16.64 10.90
CA GLY A 135 0.96 16.26 12.31
C GLY A 135 0.02 15.06 12.57
N ASN A 136 -0.71 14.57 11.58
CA ASN A 136 -1.60 13.42 11.74
C ASN A 136 -0.85 12.08 11.74
N VAL A 137 -1.46 11.05 12.32
CA VAL A 137 -0.94 9.67 12.22
C VAL A 137 -1.01 9.17 10.78
N GLU A 138 0.12 8.71 10.25
CA GLU A 138 0.24 8.27 8.87
C GLU A 138 -0.26 6.83 8.68
N THR A 139 -1.57 6.69 8.56
CA THR A 139 -2.18 5.46 8.04
C THR A 139 -2.06 5.38 6.52
N GLU A 140 -2.30 4.20 5.93
CA GLU A 140 -2.36 4.06 4.46
C GLU A 140 -3.45 4.97 3.86
N HIS A 141 -4.62 5.05 4.50
CA HIS A 141 -5.69 5.96 4.11
C HIS A 141 -5.23 7.43 4.14
N HIS A 142 -4.47 7.81 5.17
CA HIS A 142 -3.93 9.16 5.27
C HIS A 142 -2.88 9.45 4.20
N ALA A 143 -1.83 8.64 4.13
CA ALA A 143 -0.70 8.83 3.22
C ALA A 143 -1.12 8.85 1.75
N PHE A 144 -2.11 8.04 1.37
CA PHE A 144 -2.50 7.87 -0.02
C PHE A 144 -3.77 8.61 -0.42
N HIS A 145 -4.54 9.19 0.51
CA HIS A 145 -5.83 9.78 0.16
C HIS A 145 -6.17 11.05 0.93
N THR A 146 -6.20 11.03 2.25
CA THR A 146 -6.77 12.14 3.04
C THR A 146 -5.76 13.19 3.50
N CYS A 147 -4.46 12.97 3.31
CA CYS A 147 -3.45 13.99 3.58
C CYS A 147 -3.70 15.25 2.72
N ASN A 148 -3.53 16.44 3.32
CA ASN A 148 -3.77 17.72 2.65
C ASN A 148 -2.85 17.94 1.43
N GLU A 149 -1.66 17.34 1.40
CA GLU A 149 -0.75 17.39 0.25
C GLU A 149 -1.22 16.47 -0.91
N VAL A 150 -1.99 15.42 -0.61
CA VAL A 150 -2.32 14.36 -1.56
C VAL A 150 -3.76 14.47 -2.06
N PHE A 151 -4.70 14.75 -1.15
CA PHE A 151 -6.13 14.80 -1.43
C PHE A 151 -6.52 15.74 -2.60
N PRO A 152 -5.93 16.95 -2.75
CA PRO A 152 -6.25 17.83 -3.87
C PRO A 152 -5.97 17.20 -5.23
N THR A 153 -4.97 16.32 -5.33
CA THR A 153 -4.65 15.58 -6.57
C THR A 153 -5.76 14.61 -6.95
N TRP A 154 -6.35 13.91 -5.97
CA TRP A 154 -7.54 13.09 -6.23
C TRP A 154 -8.75 13.93 -6.64
N GLN A 155 -8.94 15.10 -6.02
CA GLN A 155 -10.01 16.03 -6.41
C GLN A 155 -9.83 16.55 -7.84
N PHE A 156 -8.60 16.86 -8.24
CA PHE A 156 -8.27 17.27 -9.61
C PHE A 156 -8.72 16.21 -10.62
N HIS A 157 -8.36 14.94 -10.40
CA HIS A 157 -8.79 13.85 -11.25
C HIS A 157 -10.31 13.61 -11.18
N ALA A 158 -10.91 13.64 -9.99
CA ALA A 158 -12.35 13.46 -9.80
C ALA A 158 -13.17 14.50 -10.58
N ARG A 159 -12.74 15.77 -10.59
CA ARG A 159 -13.41 16.83 -11.36
C ARG A 159 -13.43 16.52 -12.87
N ALA A 160 -12.33 16.00 -13.41
CA ALA A 160 -12.24 15.64 -14.82
C ALA A 160 -13.07 14.38 -15.19
N TRP A 161 -13.35 13.53 -14.22
CA TRP A 161 -14.07 12.28 -14.39
C TRP A 161 -15.54 12.33 -13.96
N ARG A 162 -15.99 13.45 -13.39
CA ARG A 162 -17.34 13.65 -12.83
C ARG A 162 -18.46 13.24 -13.79
N TRP A 163 -18.30 13.51 -15.09
CA TRP A 163 -19.29 13.15 -16.11
C TRP A 163 -19.60 11.64 -16.17
N PHE A 164 -18.62 10.80 -15.85
CA PHE A 164 -18.77 9.34 -15.87
C PHE A 164 -19.39 8.77 -14.60
N GLY A 165 -19.63 9.59 -13.57
CA GLY A 165 -20.00 9.10 -12.23
C GLY A 165 -18.93 8.22 -11.59
N VAL A 166 -17.66 8.43 -11.96
CA VAL A 166 -16.51 7.71 -11.39
C VAL A 166 -15.99 8.49 -10.19
N HIS A 167 -15.83 7.79 -9.07
CA HIS A 167 -15.31 8.34 -7.83
C HIS A 167 -13.87 7.87 -7.57
N PHE A 168 -13.09 8.72 -6.89
CA PHE A 168 -11.74 8.41 -6.40
C PHE A 168 -11.74 8.48 -4.87
N ASP A 169 -12.73 7.86 -4.24
CA ASP A 169 -12.75 7.70 -2.79
C ASP A 169 -11.88 6.53 -2.34
N TRP A 170 -11.53 6.54 -1.05
CA TRP A 170 -10.70 5.50 -0.46
C TRP A 170 -11.34 4.11 -0.58
N ALA A 171 -12.67 4.02 -0.41
CA ALA A 171 -13.39 2.76 -0.49
C ALA A 171 -13.20 2.09 -1.86
N THR A 172 -13.27 2.85 -2.95
CA THR A 172 -13.09 2.35 -4.31
C THR A 172 -11.62 2.06 -4.64
N ILE A 173 -10.68 2.88 -4.14
CA ILE A 173 -9.24 2.69 -4.39
C ILE A 173 -8.69 1.46 -3.64
N SER A 174 -9.09 1.28 -2.37
CA SER A 174 -8.71 0.14 -1.53
C SER A 174 -9.49 -1.14 -1.84
N ASN A 175 -10.68 -1.01 -2.46
CA ASN A 175 -11.51 -2.13 -2.87
C ASN A 175 -11.92 -2.02 -4.36
N ILE A 176 -11.17 -2.68 -5.25
CA ILE A 176 -11.29 -2.50 -6.71
C ILE A 176 -12.68 -2.89 -7.24
N ASP A 177 -13.35 -3.88 -6.63
CA ASP A 177 -14.67 -4.32 -7.10
C ASP A 177 -15.81 -3.35 -6.77
N SER A 178 -15.56 -2.34 -5.93
CA SER A 178 -16.47 -1.22 -5.70
C SER A 178 -16.49 -0.23 -6.87
N PHE A 179 -15.63 -0.38 -7.88
CA PHE A 179 -15.64 0.49 -9.05
C PHE A 179 -16.99 0.50 -9.76
N ASN A 180 -17.54 1.71 -9.89
CA ASN A 180 -18.80 1.91 -10.59
C ASN A 180 -18.77 3.16 -11.47
N VAL A 181 -19.75 3.23 -12.36
CA VAL A 181 -19.98 4.33 -13.29
C VAL A 181 -21.45 4.72 -13.24
N SER A 182 -21.78 5.92 -13.71
CA SER A 182 -23.18 6.32 -13.87
C SER A 182 -23.93 5.36 -14.80
N PRO A 183 -25.26 5.16 -14.61
CA PRO A 183 -26.06 4.29 -15.49
C PRO A 183 -25.94 4.64 -16.98
N THR A 184 -25.80 5.93 -17.30
CA THR A 184 -25.60 6.42 -18.67
C THR A 184 -24.29 5.96 -19.31
N CYS A 185 -23.30 5.56 -18.49
CA CYS A 185 -22.00 5.09 -18.93
C CYS A 185 -21.82 3.58 -18.76
N ALA A 186 -22.85 2.83 -18.36
CA ALA A 186 -22.76 1.39 -18.05
C ALA A 186 -22.20 0.56 -19.22
N ALA A 187 -22.63 0.84 -20.45
CA ALA A 187 -22.12 0.16 -21.66
C ALA A 187 -20.59 0.34 -21.86
N ASN A 188 -20.03 1.44 -21.34
CA ASN A 188 -18.62 1.78 -21.44
C ASN A 188 -17.81 1.40 -20.19
N LYS A 189 -18.42 0.71 -19.21
CA LYS A 189 -17.79 0.36 -17.93
C LYS A 189 -16.43 -0.34 -18.09
N PRO A 190 -16.23 -1.31 -19.01
CA PRO A 190 -14.93 -1.96 -19.18
C PRO A 190 -13.81 -1.00 -19.60
N ALA A 191 -14.10 -0.08 -20.53
CA ALA A 191 -13.14 0.92 -21.00
C ALA A 191 -12.83 1.96 -19.91
N LEU A 192 -13.85 2.42 -19.19
CA LEU A 192 -13.70 3.34 -18.07
C LEU A 192 -12.91 2.71 -16.92
N PHE A 193 -13.21 1.44 -16.59
CA PHE A 193 -12.46 0.68 -15.60
C PHE A 193 -10.99 0.56 -15.98
N LYS A 194 -10.68 0.30 -17.26
CA LYS A 194 -9.29 0.26 -17.74
C LYS A 194 -8.59 1.59 -17.55
N LEU A 195 -9.20 2.69 -18.01
CA LEU A 195 -8.62 4.03 -17.88
C LEU A 195 -8.43 4.42 -16.39
N TRP A 196 -9.41 4.10 -15.54
CA TRP A 196 -9.36 4.36 -14.11
C TRP A 196 -8.26 3.54 -13.43
N THR A 197 -8.13 2.26 -13.77
CA THR A 197 -7.06 1.38 -13.25
C THR A 197 -5.68 1.96 -13.55
N LEU A 198 -5.45 2.42 -14.78
CA LEU A 198 -4.18 3.02 -15.18
C LEU A 198 -3.92 4.34 -14.46
N LEU A 199 -4.94 5.16 -14.25
CA LEU A 199 -4.85 6.41 -13.51
C LEU A 199 -4.54 6.17 -12.04
N THR A 200 -5.36 5.38 -11.35
CA THR A 200 -5.21 5.08 -9.93
C THR A 200 -3.84 4.50 -9.63
N ALA A 201 -3.37 3.52 -10.41
CA ALA A 201 -2.04 2.95 -10.23
C ALA A 201 -0.92 3.98 -10.44
N SER A 202 -1.07 4.88 -11.42
CA SER A 202 -0.08 5.93 -11.69
C SER A 202 -0.02 6.97 -10.57
N VAL A 203 -1.18 7.38 -10.05
CA VAL A 203 -1.29 8.34 -8.94
C VAL A 203 -0.74 7.72 -7.65
N LEU A 204 -1.15 6.50 -7.29
CA LEU A 204 -0.64 5.79 -6.12
C LEU A 204 0.87 5.61 -6.16
N HIS A 205 1.42 5.24 -7.30
CA HIS A 205 2.86 5.15 -7.48
C HIS A 205 3.54 6.51 -7.28
N THR A 206 3.00 7.57 -7.87
CA THR A 206 3.56 8.94 -7.73
C THR A 206 3.55 9.39 -6.28
N ILE A 207 2.45 9.16 -5.56
CA ILE A 207 2.34 9.43 -4.12
C ILE A 207 3.41 8.66 -3.36
N TRP A 208 3.57 7.36 -3.64
CA TRP A 208 4.55 6.53 -2.96
C TRP A 208 6.00 6.96 -3.23
N THR A 209 6.31 7.32 -4.47
CA THR A 209 7.63 7.84 -4.83
C THR A 209 7.92 9.14 -4.10
N GLN A 210 7.00 10.10 -4.12
CA GLN A 210 7.21 11.39 -3.47
C GLN A 210 7.27 11.27 -1.94
N HIS A 211 6.40 10.45 -1.36
CA HIS A 211 6.46 10.10 0.06
C HIS A 211 7.85 9.56 0.44
N ASN A 212 8.38 8.59 -0.31
CA ASN A 212 9.69 8.02 0.00
C ASN A 212 10.83 9.02 -0.21
N ALA A 213 10.74 9.86 -1.23
CA ALA A 213 11.74 10.89 -1.48
C ALA A 213 11.81 11.90 -0.33
N ILE A 214 10.66 12.28 0.24
CA ILE A 214 10.63 13.15 1.43
C ILE A 214 11.18 12.42 2.66
N LYS A 215 10.77 11.16 2.85
CA LYS A 215 11.14 10.38 4.03
C LYS A 215 12.62 9.99 4.08
N TYR A 216 13.24 9.72 2.94
CA TYR A 216 14.55 9.08 2.86
C TYR A 216 15.59 9.89 2.08
N ASP A 217 15.18 10.82 1.22
CA ASP A 217 16.07 11.57 0.32
C ASP A 217 16.05 13.09 0.59
N ASP A 218 15.59 13.50 1.78
CA ASP A 218 15.48 14.90 2.24
C ASP A 218 14.79 15.84 1.24
N LYS A 219 13.81 15.32 0.48
CA LYS A 219 13.02 16.14 -0.45
C LYS A 219 11.90 16.87 0.27
N THR A 220 11.47 17.98 -0.29
CA THR A 220 10.27 18.69 0.17
C THR A 220 9.03 18.25 -0.63
N PRO A 221 7.83 18.39 -0.07
CA PRO A 221 6.58 18.23 -0.81
C PRO A 221 6.57 19.06 -2.09
N TRP A 222 5.96 18.52 -3.15
CA TRP A 222 5.81 19.25 -4.41
C TRP A 222 4.70 20.29 -4.31
N PRO A 223 4.84 21.46 -4.96
CA PRO A 223 3.72 22.35 -5.16
C PRO A 223 2.55 21.66 -5.86
N GLN A 224 1.31 22.04 -5.51
CA GLN A 224 0.10 21.40 -6.03
C GLN A 224 0.04 21.28 -7.56
N ARG A 225 0.51 22.31 -8.29
CA ARG A 225 0.56 22.28 -9.75
C ARG A 225 1.47 21.17 -10.30
N VAL A 226 2.58 20.90 -9.62
CA VAL A 226 3.52 19.83 -10.02
C VAL A 226 2.89 18.46 -9.80
N TRP A 227 2.12 18.28 -8.73
CA TRP A 227 1.32 17.07 -8.55
C TRP A 227 0.36 16.84 -9.72
N GLU A 228 -0.49 17.82 -10.04
CA GLU A 228 -1.49 17.74 -11.10
C GLU A 228 -0.87 17.42 -12.46
N GLU A 229 0.23 18.10 -12.81
CA GLU A 229 0.94 17.88 -14.06
C GLU A 229 1.60 16.50 -14.11
N THR A 230 2.30 16.11 -13.04
CA THR A 230 3.05 14.84 -12.99
C THR A 230 2.13 13.64 -13.01
N THR A 231 1.04 13.64 -12.25
CA THR A 231 0.09 12.53 -12.24
C THR A 231 -0.69 12.44 -13.55
N PHE A 232 -1.02 13.57 -14.18
CA PHE A 232 -1.63 13.59 -15.51
C PHE A 232 -0.68 12.99 -16.56
N ILE A 233 0.58 13.43 -16.61
CA ILE A 233 1.59 12.90 -17.54
C ILE A 233 1.84 11.42 -17.28
N GLY A 234 1.97 11.02 -16.02
CA GLY A 234 2.16 9.62 -15.61
C GLY A 234 1.00 8.74 -16.07
N TRP A 235 -0.24 9.21 -15.89
CA TRP A 235 -1.42 8.52 -16.40
C TRP A 235 -1.42 8.42 -17.93
N MET A 236 -1.11 9.51 -18.64
CA MET A 236 -1.04 9.48 -20.11
C MET A 236 0.05 8.53 -20.63
N ALA A 237 1.20 8.49 -19.97
CA ALA A 237 2.26 7.53 -20.29
C ALA A 237 1.79 6.07 -20.07
N ALA A 238 1.05 5.80 -18.98
CA ALA A 238 0.48 4.48 -18.72
C ALA A 238 -0.58 4.08 -19.76
N VAL A 239 -1.46 5.01 -20.14
CA VAL A 239 -2.46 4.80 -21.22
C VAL A 239 -1.79 4.54 -22.56
N ARG A 240 -0.84 5.39 -22.94
CA ARG A 240 -0.07 5.23 -24.18
C ARG A 240 0.63 3.88 -24.25
N ARG A 241 1.31 3.48 -23.15
CA ARG A 241 1.95 2.16 -23.05
C ARG A 241 0.93 1.05 -23.24
N TRP A 242 -0.19 1.09 -22.52
CA TRP A 242 -1.23 0.06 -22.63
C TRP A 242 -1.76 -0.06 -24.06
N LEU A 243 -2.07 1.07 -24.71
CA LEU A 243 -2.56 1.13 -26.09
C LEU A 243 -1.58 0.54 -27.11
N ARG A 244 -0.27 0.73 -26.92
CA ARG A 244 0.79 0.15 -27.79
C ARG A 244 0.89 -1.37 -27.69
N PHE A 245 0.46 -1.95 -26.57
CA PHE A 245 0.44 -3.41 -26.37
C PHE A 245 -0.88 -4.07 -26.80
N GLN A 246 -1.88 -3.30 -27.23
CA GLN A 246 -3.15 -3.86 -27.68
C GLN A 246 -3.19 -3.94 -29.20
N ASP A 247 -3.89 -4.95 -29.72
CA ASP A 247 -4.24 -5.04 -31.13
C ASP A 247 -5.06 -3.79 -31.55
N PRO A 248 -4.68 -3.07 -32.64
CA PRO A 248 -5.44 -1.94 -33.15
C PRO A 248 -6.94 -2.20 -33.37
N THR A 249 -7.34 -3.43 -33.71
CA THR A 249 -8.73 -3.82 -33.95
C THR A 249 -9.47 -4.31 -32.70
N ASP A 250 -8.79 -4.39 -31.55
CA ASP A 250 -9.43 -4.80 -30.30
C ASP A 250 -10.55 -3.82 -29.89
N ALA A 251 -11.73 -4.38 -29.62
CA ALA A 251 -12.91 -3.59 -29.29
C ALA A 251 -12.72 -2.77 -27.99
N LEU A 252 -12.02 -3.32 -27.00
CA LEU A 252 -11.75 -2.61 -25.75
C LEU A 252 -10.80 -1.43 -26.00
N ARG A 253 -9.77 -1.60 -26.81
CA ARG A 253 -8.84 -0.54 -27.23
C ARG A 253 -9.58 0.62 -27.91
N ILE A 254 -10.45 0.32 -28.87
CA ILE A 254 -11.26 1.33 -29.57
C ILE A 254 -12.15 2.08 -28.57
N ASN A 255 -12.84 1.36 -27.68
CA ASN A 255 -13.70 1.96 -26.66
C ASN A 255 -12.91 2.82 -25.66
N VAL A 256 -11.70 2.40 -25.27
CA VAL A 256 -10.82 3.19 -24.40
C VAL A 256 -10.44 4.52 -25.06
N LEU A 257 -10.06 4.51 -26.34
CA LEU A 257 -9.75 5.74 -27.07
C LEU A 257 -10.98 6.67 -27.17
N ALA A 258 -12.15 6.11 -27.46
CA ALA A 258 -13.40 6.86 -27.52
C ALA A 258 -13.75 7.52 -26.17
N GLN A 259 -13.60 6.79 -25.05
CA GLN A 259 -13.87 7.37 -23.73
C GLN A 259 -12.81 8.38 -23.30
N LEU A 260 -11.54 8.19 -23.65
CA LEU A 260 -10.43 9.10 -23.32
C LEU A 260 -10.58 10.49 -23.96
N ALA A 261 -11.27 10.59 -25.09
CA ALA A 261 -11.56 11.87 -25.74
C ALA A 261 -12.48 12.78 -24.90
N LYS A 262 -13.29 12.22 -23.97
CA LYS A 262 -14.23 13.01 -23.16
C LYS A 262 -13.53 13.78 -22.03
N PRO A 263 -12.67 13.17 -21.18
CA PRO A 263 -11.89 13.92 -20.19
C PRO A 263 -11.00 14.99 -20.80
N LYS A 264 -10.51 14.80 -22.05
CA LYS A 264 -9.70 15.80 -22.76
C LYS A 264 -10.39 17.16 -22.91
N ARG A 265 -11.73 17.18 -22.95
CA ARG A 265 -12.53 18.40 -23.04
C ARG A 265 -12.86 19.02 -21.69
N GLN A 266 -12.57 18.33 -20.58
CA GLN A 266 -12.86 18.83 -19.25
C GLN A 266 -11.80 19.84 -18.83
N ARG A 267 -12.23 20.98 -18.27
CA ARG A 267 -11.38 22.12 -17.90
C ARG A 267 -10.05 21.76 -17.21
N PRO A 268 -10.00 20.91 -16.15
CA PRO A 268 -8.74 20.56 -15.50
C PRO A 268 -7.72 19.87 -16.41
N TYR A 269 -8.16 18.99 -17.32
CA TYR A 269 -7.24 18.32 -18.23
C TYR A 269 -6.99 19.11 -19.51
N ASN A 270 -7.98 19.86 -20.00
CA ASN A 270 -7.87 20.56 -21.28
C ASN A 270 -6.62 21.45 -21.37
N THR A 271 -6.33 22.21 -20.31
CA THR A 271 -5.12 23.03 -20.23
C THR A 271 -3.84 22.19 -20.32
N LEU A 272 -3.80 21.03 -19.66
CA LEU A 272 -2.64 20.13 -19.71
C LEU A 272 -2.49 19.44 -21.06
N TRP A 273 -3.59 19.14 -21.74
CA TRP A 273 -3.57 18.65 -23.11
C TRP A 273 -2.98 19.65 -24.09
N LEU A 274 -3.32 20.94 -23.92
CA LEU A 274 -2.76 22.01 -24.74
C LEU A 274 -1.28 22.24 -24.42
N LYS A 275 -0.88 22.12 -23.15
CA LYS A 275 0.52 22.22 -22.72
C LYS A 275 1.37 21.03 -23.22
N TYR A 276 0.80 19.83 -23.24
CA TYR A 276 1.49 18.58 -23.58
C TYR A 276 0.80 17.84 -24.74
N PRO A 277 0.74 18.42 -25.95
CA PRO A 277 -0.05 17.87 -27.06
C PRO A 277 0.43 16.48 -27.52
N LYS A 278 1.70 16.16 -27.26
CA LYS A 278 2.35 14.90 -27.67
C LYS A 278 2.23 13.76 -26.65
N CYS A 279 1.57 13.96 -25.50
CA CYS A 279 1.58 12.99 -24.40
C CYS A 279 0.94 11.63 -24.77
N LEU A 280 0.04 11.58 -25.75
CA LEU A 280 -0.61 10.35 -26.24
C LEU A 280 -0.23 9.90 -27.66
N ILE A 281 0.75 10.53 -28.31
CA ILE A 281 1.11 10.12 -29.67
C ILE A 281 1.53 8.63 -29.68
N LEU A 282 0.83 7.84 -30.50
CA LEU A 282 1.00 6.39 -30.61
C LEU A 282 2.02 5.98 -31.68
N GLU A 283 2.48 6.92 -32.51
CA GLU A 283 3.37 6.67 -33.63
C GLU A 283 4.72 6.06 -33.18
N PHE A 284 5.14 5.01 -33.87
CA PHE A 284 6.53 4.92 -34.31
C PHE A 284 6.59 5.73 -35.60
N SER A 285 7.37 6.80 -35.62
CA SER A 285 7.79 7.38 -36.89
C SER A 285 8.59 6.29 -37.59
N ALA A 286 8.03 5.65 -38.62
CA ALA A 286 8.85 4.87 -39.54
C ALA A 286 9.92 5.82 -40.11
N PRO A 287 11.18 5.41 -40.26
CA PRO A 287 12.11 6.18 -41.07
C PRO A 287 11.49 6.25 -42.47
N THR A 288 11.24 7.45 -42.97
CA THR A 288 10.95 7.66 -44.38
C THR A 288 12.10 7.09 -45.22
N PRO A 289 11.81 6.39 -46.33
CA PRO A 289 12.81 5.73 -47.17
C PRO A 289 13.84 6.70 -47.74
#